data_AF-A0A3M0K8S5-F1
#
_entry.id   AF-A0A3M0K8S5-F1
#
_cell.length_a   1.000
_cell.length_b   1.000
_cell.length_c   1.000
_cell.angle_alpha   90.00
_cell.angle_beta   90.00
_cell.angle_gamma   90.00
#
_symmetry.space_group_name_H-M   'P 1'
#
loop_
_entity.id
_entity.type
_entity.pdbx_description
1 polymer ?
#
loop_
_entity_poly.entity_id
_entity_poly.type
_entity_poly.pdbx_seq_one_letter_code
_entity_poly.pdbx_strand_id
1 'polypeptide(L)'
;MQKIDLLRVYTISRLFCLVDHTDTRAGILESINLSIRSKVKKWLHLPSTTCDSLLYSSMRHRGLGLARLAGLNPSIQARRLHRLAQSSGEVIREALTEDDVEAKYTKLWIRAGGDEEEIPSLWTTRSTAVLEVPMKEELTKWERPTPKFKYPNPCNWRNKEFLKWKQMVSQGHGIEQFEDDTTSNACFIHYRGIPHRKLLTVLQL
;
A
#
# COMPACT_ATOMS: atom_id res chain seq x y z
N MET A 1 -5.83 -7.93 -19.38
CA MET A 1 -5.78 -8.00 -17.90
C MET A 1 -4.47 -8.56 -17.36
N GLN A 2 -3.89 -9.62 -17.95
CA GLN A 2 -2.56 -10.15 -17.56
C GLN A 2 -1.46 -9.07 -17.38
N LYS A 3 -1.46 -8.00 -18.20
CA LYS A 3 -0.51 -6.88 -18.07
C LYS A 3 -0.63 -6.09 -16.77
N ILE A 4 -1.84 -5.88 -16.25
CA ILE A 4 -2.07 -5.12 -15.01
C ILE A 4 -1.70 -5.97 -13.79
N ASP A 5 -2.04 -7.26 -13.81
CA ASP A 5 -1.62 -8.17 -12.74
C ASP A 5 -0.12 -8.35 -12.72
N LEU A 6 0.52 -8.48 -13.88
CA LEU A 6 1.98 -8.54 -13.98
C LEU A 6 2.64 -7.25 -13.46
N LEU A 7 2.08 -6.09 -13.84
CA LEU A 7 2.53 -4.80 -13.35
C LEU A 7 2.38 -4.70 -11.82
N ARG A 8 1.23 -5.08 -11.27
CA ARG A 8 0.92 -4.99 -9.84
C ARG A 8 1.80 -5.92 -9.00
N VAL A 9 1.90 -7.18 -9.40
CA VAL A 9 2.55 -8.22 -8.61
C VAL A 9 4.07 -8.14 -8.74
N TYR A 10 4.60 -7.92 -9.94
CA TYR A 10 6.03 -8.04 -10.20
C TYR A 10 6.72 -6.70 -10.40
N THR A 11 6.23 -5.87 -11.33
CA THR A 11 6.93 -4.63 -11.70
C THR A 11 6.90 -3.61 -10.58
N ILE A 12 5.72 -3.35 -10.00
CA ILE A 12 5.54 -2.41 -8.90
C ILE A 12 6.30 -2.87 -7.66
N SER A 13 6.24 -4.15 -7.32
CA SER A 13 6.98 -4.72 -6.19
C SER A 13 8.50 -4.54 -6.34
N ARG A 14 9.04 -4.78 -7.55
CA ARG A 14 10.46 -4.53 -7.85
C ARG A 14 10.82 -3.06 -7.76
N LEU A 15 9.97 -2.18 -8.28
CA LEU A 15 10.18 -0.73 -8.18
C LEU A 15 10.18 -0.27 -6.72
N PHE A 16 9.30 -0.79 -5.86
CA PHE A 16 9.32 -0.47 -4.44
C PHE A 16 10.64 -0.87 -3.78
N CYS A 17 11.15 -2.07 -4.05
CA CYS A 17 12.44 -2.49 -3.51
C CYS A 17 13.56 -1.51 -3.91
N LEU A 18 13.65 -1.15 -5.19
CA LEU A 18 14.67 -0.21 -5.67
C LEU A 18 14.51 1.19 -5.08
N VAL A 19 13.28 1.69 -5.01
CA VAL A 19 12.96 3.03 -4.52
C VAL A 19 13.15 3.14 -3.00
N ASP A 20 12.94 2.05 -2.24
CA ASP A 20 13.13 2.04 -0.79
C ASP A 20 14.62 2.12 -0.40
N HIS A 21 15.51 1.61 -1.26
CA HIS A 21 16.96 1.64 -1.09
C HIS A 21 17.64 2.89 -1.66
N THR A 22 16.92 3.70 -2.45
CA THR A 22 17.47 4.91 -3.08
C THR A 22 16.81 6.15 -2.50
N ASP A 23 17.57 7.22 -2.27
CA ASP A 23 17.00 8.51 -1.83
C ASP A 23 16.33 9.24 -3.00
N THR A 24 15.25 8.64 -3.50
CA THR A 24 14.57 9.12 -4.70
C THR A 24 13.70 10.33 -4.37
N ARG A 25 13.96 11.45 -5.05
CA ARG A 25 13.17 12.69 -4.94
C ARG A 25 11.69 12.44 -5.27
N ALA A 26 10.80 13.14 -4.56
CA ALA A 26 9.35 13.06 -4.72
C ALA A 26 8.89 13.24 -6.18
N GLY A 27 9.47 14.22 -6.88
CA GLY A 27 9.10 14.54 -8.26
C GLY A 27 9.38 13.41 -9.25
N ILE A 28 10.46 12.66 -9.06
CA ILE A 28 10.78 11.51 -9.91
C ILE A 28 9.74 10.40 -9.70
N LEU A 29 9.38 10.12 -8.45
CA LEU A 29 8.34 9.14 -8.12
C LEU A 29 6.98 9.51 -8.69
N GLU A 30 6.62 10.79 -8.67
CA GLU A 30 5.36 11.26 -9.25
C GLU A 30 5.36 11.19 -10.78
N SER A 31 6.50 11.47 -11.43
CA SER A 31 6.68 11.27 -12.87
C SER A 31 6.52 9.79 -13.26
N ILE A 32 7.08 8.87 -12.48
CA ILE A 32 6.90 7.43 -12.68
C ILE A 32 5.42 7.05 -12.51
N ASN A 33 4.74 7.54 -11.46
CA ASN A 33 3.30 7.29 -11.28
C ASN A 33 2.47 7.82 -12.44
N LEU A 34 2.78 9.01 -12.97
CA LEU A 34 2.13 9.56 -14.14
C LEU A 34 2.32 8.67 -15.37
N SER A 35 3.56 8.22 -15.62
CA SER A 35 3.87 7.30 -16.73
C SER A 35 3.10 5.98 -16.62
N ILE A 36 3.03 5.41 -15.40
CA ILE A 36 2.27 4.19 -15.12
C ILE A 36 0.78 4.43 -15.39
N ARG A 37 0.19 5.49 -14.83
CA ARG A 37 -1.22 5.84 -15.04
C ARG A 37 -1.56 6.01 -16.51
N SER A 38 -0.76 6.78 -17.26
CA SER A 38 -0.99 7.02 -18.68
C SER A 38 -0.91 5.73 -19.50
N LYS A 39 0.04 4.83 -19.18
CA LYS A 39 0.13 3.51 -19.82
C LYS A 39 -1.06 2.63 -19.50
N VAL A 40 -1.49 2.58 -18.23
CA VAL A 40 -2.63 1.76 -17.81
C VAL A 40 -3.93 2.30 -18.42
N LYS A 41 -4.16 3.62 -18.40
CA LYS A 41 -5.30 4.26 -19.07
C LYS A 41 -5.32 3.90 -20.57
N LYS A 42 -4.18 3.97 -21.25
CA LYS A 42 -4.04 3.57 -22.66
C LYS A 42 -4.32 2.08 -22.89
N TRP A 43 -3.85 1.19 -22.01
CA TRP A 43 -4.10 -0.26 -22.13
C TRP A 43 -5.56 -0.65 -21.92
N LEU A 44 -6.26 0.08 -21.06
CA LEU A 44 -7.67 -0.14 -20.76
C LEU A 44 -8.61 0.69 -21.63
N HIS A 45 -8.07 1.48 -22.57
CA HIS A 45 -8.83 2.44 -23.38
C HIS A 45 -9.68 3.40 -22.54
N LEU A 46 -9.20 3.77 -21.35
CA LEU A 46 -9.85 4.73 -20.48
C LEU A 46 -9.59 6.17 -20.94
N PRO A 47 -10.58 7.07 -20.83
CA PRO A 47 -10.36 8.50 -21.03
C PRO A 47 -9.22 9.04 -20.17
N SER A 48 -8.51 10.06 -20.67
CA SER A 48 -7.49 10.77 -19.88
C SER A 48 -8.07 11.39 -18.62
N THR A 49 -9.34 11.80 -18.67
CA THR A 49 -10.15 12.42 -17.61
C THR A 49 -10.66 11.43 -16.55
N THR A 50 -10.41 10.13 -16.70
CA THR A 50 -10.78 9.15 -15.68
C THR A 50 -10.06 9.43 -14.36
N CYS A 51 -10.81 9.40 -13.26
CA CYS A 51 -10.30 9.64 -11.91
C CYS A 51 -9.17 8.67 -11.56
N ASP A 52 -8.10 9.22 -11.00
CA ASP A 52 -6.96 8.43 -10.54
C ASP A 52 -7.31 7.57 -9.33
N SER A 53 -8.31 7.96 -8.54
CA SER A 53 -8.76 7.18 -7.39
C SER A 53 -9.41 5.86 -7.81
N LEU A 54 -10.00 5.74 -9.01
CA LEU A 54 -10.38 4.44 -9.59
C LEU A 54 -9.15 3.53 -9.79
N LEU A 55 -8.03 4.10 -10.26
CA LEU A 55 -6.81 3.33 -10.53
C LEU A 55 -6.15 2.83 -9.24
N TYR A 56 -6.17 3.66 -8.19
CA TYR A 56 -5.43 3.41 -6.95
C TYR A 56 -6.24 2.72 -5.85
N SER A 57 -7.56 2.89 -5.83
CA SER A 57 -8.44 2.28 -4.83
C SER A 57 -8.30 0.77 -4.82
N SER A 58 -8.56 0.15 -3.67
CA SER A 58 -8.53 -1.30 -3.52
C SER A 58 -9.48 -1.98 -4.50
N MET A 59 -9.16 -3.22 -4.90
CA MET A 59 -10.07 -4.03 -5.70
C MET A 59 -11.38 -4.30 -4.99
N ARG A 60 -11.33 -4.47 -3.66
CA ARG A 60 -12.53 -4.62 -2.82
C ARG A 60 -13.50 -3.45 -2.98
N HIS A 61 -12.96 -2.27 -3.25
CA HIS A 61 -13.71 -1.03 -3.46
C HIS A 61 -14.00 -0.75 -4.95
N ARG A 62 -13.97 -1.76 -5.83
CA ARG A 62 -14.05 -1.63 -7.30
C ARG A 62 -12.93 -0.83 -7.97
N GLY A 63 -11.84 -0.56 -7.27
CA GLY A 63 -10.64 0.01 -7.87
C GLY A 63 -9.79 -1.02 -8.62
N LEU A 64 -8.75 -0.55 -9.30
CA LEU A 64 -7.74 -1.42 -9.96
C LEU A 64 -6.62 -1.87 -9.02
N GLY A 65 -6.52 -1.29 -7.82
CA GLY A 65 -5.54 -1.67 -6.81
C GLY A 65 -4.09 -1.35 -7.18
N LEU A 66 -3.84 -0.39 -8.08
CA LEU A 66 -2.48 0.04 -8.38
C LEU A 66 -1.88 0.72 -7.16
N ALA A 67 -0.58 0.47 -6.94
CA ALA A 67 0.14 1.11 -5.86
C ALA A 67 0.66 2.48 -6.31
N ARG A 68 0.45 3.51 -5.49
CA ARG A 68 1.03 4.84 -5.73
C ARG A 68 2.41 4.93 -5.09
N LEU A 69 3.47 4.90 -5.88
CA LEU A 69 4.86 4.85 -5.38
C LEU A 69 5.18 6.06 -4.48
N ALA A 70 4.73 7.25 -4.87
CA ALA A 70 5.07 8.50 -4.18
C ALA A 70 4.42 8.60 -2.79
N GLY A 71 3.21 8.04 -2.63
CA GLY A 71 2.51 8.01 -1.33
C GLY A 71 2.90 6.82 -0.46
N LEU A 72 3.21 5.67 -1.07
CA LEU A 72 3.57 4.47 -0.32
C LEU A 72 5.02 4.45 0.17
N ASN A 73 5.95 5.04 -0.58
CA ASN A 73 7.37 4.98 -0.21
C ASN A 73 7.64 5.56 1.19
N PRO A 74 7.16 6.77 1.54
CA PRO A 74 7.35 7.32 2.89
C PRO A 74 6.75 6.43 3.99
N SER A 75 5.60 5.79 3.74
CA SER A 75 4.98 4.84 4.66
C SER A 75 5.80 3.56 4.85
N ILE A 76 6.43 3.05 3.79
CA ILE A 76 7.33 1.88 3.86
C ILE A 76 8.59 2.25 4.64
N GLN A 77 9.21 3.39 4.33
CA GLN A 77 10.42 3.87 4.99
C GLN A 77 10.19 4.16 6.47
N ALA A 78 9.10 4.84 6.84
CA ALA A 78 8.75 5.09 8.25
C ALA A 78 8.57 3.78 9.04
N ARG A 79 7.82 2.81 8.48
CA ARG A 79 7.65 1.49 9.10
C ARG A 79 8.96 0.72 9.21
N ARG A 80 9.86 0.86 8.24
CA ARG A 80 11.18 0.24 8.27
C ARG A 80 12.04 0.82 9.38
N LEU A 81 12.11 2.15 9.52
CA LEU A 81 12.84 2.80 10.61
C LEU A 81 12.31 2.36 11.97
N HIS A 82 10.98 2.36 12.14
CA HIS A 82 10.35 1.87 13.36
C HIS A 82 10.63 0.38 13.62
N ARG A 83 10.75 -0.45 12.58
CA ARG A 83 11.15 -1.86 12.70
C ARG A 83 12.60 -2.02 13.14
N LEU A 84 13.50 -1.24 12.56
CA LEU A 84 14.93 -1.29 12.87
C LEU A 84 15.21 -0.79 14.28
N ALA A 85 14.53 0.27 14.73
CA ALA A 85 14.63 0.78 16.11
C ALA A 85 14.22 -0.28 17.15
N GLN A 86 13.27 -1.16 16.79
CA GLN A 86 12.80 -2.28 17.61
C GLN A 86 13.53 -3.60 17.34
N SER A 87 14.62 -3.59 16.58
CA SER A 87 15.42 -4.79 16.31
C SER A 87 16.18 -5.23 17.57
N SER A 88 16.41 -6.53 17.73
CA SER A 88 17.24 -7.08 18.81
C SER A 88 18.74 -6.88 18.58
N GLY A 89 19.16 -6.40 17.41
CA GLY A 89 20.56 -6.18 17.09
C GLY A 89 21.09 -4.88 17.69
N GLU A 90 22.09 -4.97 18.56
CA GLU A 90 22.75 -3.84 19.24
C GLU A 90 23.38 -2.86 18.24
N VAL A 91 24.18 -3.38 17.29
CA VAL A 91 24.83 -2.57 16.23
C VAL A 91 23.83 -1.74 15.41
N ILE A 92 22.63 -2.28 15.15
CA ILE A 92 21.60 -1.57 14.38
C ILE A 92 21.02 -0.42 15.20
N ARG A 93 20.82 -0.61 16.51
CA ARG A 93 20.27 0.41 17.41
C ARG A 93 21.27 1.54 17.64
N GLU A 94 22.54 1.20 17.83
CA GLU A 94 23.62 2.18 17.95
C GLU A 94 23.71 3.05 16.69
N ALA A 95 23.76 2.44 15.51
CA ALA A 95 23.79 3.16 14.24
C ALA A 95 22.59 4.10 14.05
N LEU A 96 21.40 3.71 14.53
CA LEU A 96 20.21 4.57 14.46
C LEU A 96 20.22 5.74 15.45
N THR A 97 20.97 5.61 16.55
CA THR A 97 21.05 6.66 17.59
C THR A 97 21.94 7.80 17.12
N GLU A 98 22.93 7.51 16.27
CA GLU A 98 23.86 8.48 15.70
C GLU A 98 23.24 9.34 14.57
N ASP A 99 22.22 8.82 13.87
CA ASP A 99 21.82 9.28 12.53
C ASP A 99 20.66 10.32 12.47
N ASP A 100 20.30 10.99 13.57
CA ASP A 100 19.11 11.87 13.70
C ASP A 100 17.84 11.23 13.09
N VAL A 101 17.60 9.97 13.48
CA VAL A 101 16.55 9.13 12.90
C VAL A 101 15.16 9.62 13.29
N GLU A 102 15.00 10.27 14.44
CA GLU A 102 13.71 10.78 14.90
C GLU A 102 13.18 11.88 13.98
N ALA A 103 14.01 12.86 13.63
CA ALA A 103 13.61 13.91 12.71
C ALA A 103 13.28 13.35 11.31
N LYS A 104 14.06 12.36 10.84
CA LYS A 104 13.78 11.66 9.58
C LYS A 104 12.45 10.91 9.64
N TYR A 105 12.17 10.21 10.73
CA TYR A 105 10.93 9.46 10.93
C TYR A 105 9.70 10.36 10.95
N THR A 106 9.74 11.45 11.71
CA THR A 106 8.64 12.44 11.77
C THR A 106 8.35 13.03 10.40
N LYS A 107 9.40 13.43 9.65
CA LYS A 107 9.25 13.93 8.28
C LYS A 107 8.60 12.89 7.35
N LEU A 108 9.00 11.62 7.46
CA LEU A 108 8.45 10.54 6.64
C LEU A 108 7.01 10.19 7.03
N TRP A 109 6.66 10.25 8.32
CA TRP A 109 5.32 10.01 8.83
C TRP A 109 4.33 11.04 8.29
N ILE A 110 4.65 12.33 8.43
CA ILE A 110 3.83 13.43 7.91
C ILE A 110 3.70 13.33 6.39
N ARG A 111 4.81 13.06 5.69
CA ARG A 111 4.80 12.91 4.23
C ARG A 111 3.98 11.70 3.75
N ALA A 112 3.87 10.65 4.56
CA ALA A 112 2.99 9.51 4.29
C ALA A 112 1.50 9.84 4.51
N GLY A 113 1.19 11.04 5.03
CA GLY A 113 -0.15 11.50 5.35
C GLY A 113 -0.66 10.99 6.69
N GLY A 114 0.23 10.66 7.62
CA GLY A 114 -0.12 10.42 9.03
C GLY A 114 -0.20 11.73 9.80
N ASP A 115 -0.97 11.71 10.89
CA ASP A 115 -1.23 12.89 11.69
C ASP A 115 -0.05 13.24 12.60
N GLU A 116 0.21 14.53 12.81
CA GLU A 116 1.33 15.04 13.62
C GLU A 116 1.17 14.70 15.11
N GLU A 117 -0.08 14.58 15.58
CA GLU A 117 -0.41 14.32 16.98
C GLU A 117 -0.33 12.82 17.32
N GLU A 118 -0.45 11.92 16.33
CA GLU A 118 -0.44 10.46 16.52
C GLU A 118 0.92 9.82 16.19
N ILE A 119 2.03 10.57 16.23
CA ILE A 119 3.36 10.03 15.90
C ILE A 119 3.80 9.04 17.00
N PRO A 120 3.97 7.74 16.68
CA PRO A 120 4.46 6.76 17.64
C PRO A 120 5.91 7.03 17.98
N SER A 121 6.25 7.01 19.27
CA SER A 121 7.64 7.06 19.72
C SER A 121 8.43 5.87 19.18
N LEU A 122 9.57 6.13 18.52
CA LEU A 122 10.38 5.10 17.87
C LEU A 122 10.94 4.03 18.83
N TRP A 123 11.24 4.45 20.06
CA TRP A 123 11.92 3.62 21.06
C TRP A 123 10.96 2.92 22.02
N THR A 124 9.67 3.24 21.99
CA THR A 124 8.71 2.63 22.91
C THR A 124 8.48 1.16 22.57
N THR A 125 8.65 0.31 23.58
CA THR A 125 8.57 -1.15 23.49
C THR A 125 7.20 -1.61 23.01
N ARG A 126 7.21 -2.62 22.12
CA ARG A 126 6.01 -3.19 21.47
C ARG A 126 4.93 -3.59 22.47
N SER A 127 3.69 -3.21 22.17
CA SER A 127 2.54 -4.00 22.62
C SER A 127 2.43 -5.22 21.69
N THR A 128 2.82 -6.38 22.21
CA THR A 128 2.69 -7.65 21.48
C THR A 128 1.21 -7.90 21.29
N ALA A 129 0.68 -7.68 20.08
CA ALA A 129 -0.60 -8.26 19.71
C ALA A 129 -0.38 -9.77 19.62
N VAL A 130 -0.45 -10.44 20.77
CA VAL A 130 -0.55 -11.89 20.87
C VAL A 130 -1.84 -12.22 20.14
N LEU A 131 -1.72 -12.72 18.90
CA LEU A 131 -2.75 -13.61 18.41
C LEU A 131 -2.71 -14.76 19.39
N GLU A 132 -3.76 -14.90 20.21
CA GLU A 132 -3.97 -16.05 21.06
C GLU A 132 -3.88 -17.29 20.16
N VAL A 133 -2.69 -17.89 20.08
CA VAL A 133 -2.52 -19.18 19.45
C VAL A 133 -3.13 -20.14 20.46
N PRO A 134 -4.22 -20.86 20.11
CA PRO A 134 -4.80 -21.82 21.02
C PRO A 134 -3.72 -22.82 21.41
N MET A 135 -3.53 -22.95 22.72
CA MET A 135 -2.60 -23.84 23.41
C MET A 135 -2.65 -25.25 22.82
N LYS A 136 -1.74 -25.54 21.87
CA LYS A 136 -1.44 -26.90 21.41
C LYS A 136 0.04 -27.00 21.08
N GLU A 137 0.67 -27.89 21.83
CA GLU A 137 1.98 -28.52 21.66
C GLU A 137 3.19 -27.58 21.58
N GLU A 138 4.23 -27.93 22.34
CA GLU A 138 5.52 -27.24 22.34
C GLU A 138 6.19 -27.37 20.96
N LEU A 139 5.80 -26.48 20.04
CA LEU A 139 6.39 -26.39 18.71
C LEU A 139 7.89 -26.08 18.82
N THR A 140 8.67 -26.88 18.10
CA THR A 140 10.13 -26.74 18.00
C THR A 140 10.48 -25.33 17.50
N LYS A 141 11.66 -24.78 17.84
CA LYS A 141 12.08 -23.40 17.47
C LYS A 141 11.85 -23.04 15.99
N TRP A 142 11.95 -24.01 15.09
CA TRP A 142 11.79 -23.86 13.64
C TRP A 142 10.34 -23.93 13.15
N GLU A 143 9.42 -24.43 13.97
CA GLU A 143 7.99 -24.59 13.65
C GLU A 143 7.15 -23.44 14.21
N ARG A 144 7.73 -22.62 15.11
CA ARG A 144 7.06 -21.42 15.62
C ARG A 144 6.88 -20.43 14.48
N PRO A 145 5.62 -20.07 14.12
CA PRO A 145 5.40 -19.03 13.12
C PRO A 145 6.05 -17.74 13.61
N THR A 146 6.73 -17.04 12.69
CA THR A 146 7.36 -15.76 13.02
C THR A 146 6.32 -14.83 13.65
N PRO A 147 6.56 -14.30 14.86
CA PRO A 147 5.58 -13.47 15.54
C PRO A 147 5.17 -12.29 14.65
N LYS A 148 3.87 -12.19 14.36
CA LYS A 148 3.30 -11.16 13.50
C LYS A 148 3.16 -9.87 14.30
N PHE A 149 4.22 -9.07 14.34
CA PHE A 149 4.15 -7.76 14.97
C PHE A 149 3.34 -6.78 14.10
N LYS A 150 2.32 -6.16 14.70
CA LYS A 150 1.62 -5.02 14.11
C LYS A 150 2.48 -3.78 14.35
N TYR A 151 2.91 -3.17 13.25
CA TYR A 151 3.63 -1.90 13.29
C TYR A 151 2.65 -0.76 12.98
N PRO A 152 2.83 0.40 13.59
CA PRO A 152 2.01 1.56 13.29
C PRO A 152 2.14 1.89 11.80
N ASN A 153 1.00 2.14 11.16
CA ASN A 153 0.97 2.53 9.76
C ASN A 153 0.55 4.00 9.71
N PRO A 154 1.37 4.91 9.14
CA PRO A 154 1.09 6.34 9.16
C PRO A 154 -0.32 6.68 8.66
N CYS A 155 -0.75 6.02 7.59
CA CYS A 155 -2.07 6.25 7.02
C CYS A 155 -2.51 5.08 6.15
N ASN A 156 -3.82 4.80 6.15
CA ASN A 156 -4.44 3.97 5.12
C ASN A 156 -4.71 4.80 3.85
N TRP A 157 -3.66 5.06 3.07
CA TRP A 157 -3.74 5.88 1.86
C TRP A 157 -4.73 5.32 0.82
N ARG A 158 -4.93 3.99 0.76
CA ARG A 158 -5.91 3.38 -0.16
C ARG A 158 -7.33 3.74 0.22
N ASN A 159 -7.63 3.78 1.52
CA ASN A 159 -8.93 4.21 1.99
C ASN A 159 -9.13 5.72 1.76
N LYS A 160 -8.08 6.54 1.93
CA LYS A 160 -8.14 7.96 1.55
C LYS A 160 -8.46 8.16 0.06
N GLU A 161 -7.88 7.36 -0.83
CA GLU A 161 -8.23 7.38 -2.26
C GLU A 161 -9.68 6.95 -2.50
N PHE A 162 -10.18 5.93 -1.81
CA PHE A 162 -11.58 5.52 -1.91
C PHE A 162 -12.55 6.61 -1.44
N LEU A 163 -12.27 7.25 -0.30
CA LEU A 163 -13.06 8.37 0.21
C LEU A 163 -13.05 9.56 -0.76
N LYS A 164 -11.89 9.87 -1.34
CA LYS A 164 -11.77 10.89 -2.39
C LYS A 164 -12.61 10.52 -3.61
N TRP A 165 -12.64 9.24 -3.98
CA TRP A 165 -13.46 8.76 -5.08
C TRP A 165 -14.95 8.92 -4.78
N LYS A 166 -15.40 8.51 -3.59
CA LYS A 166 -16.78 8.68 -3.10
C LYS A 166 -17.26 10.13 -3.14
N GLN A 167 -16.38 11.09 -2.85
CA GLN A 167 -16.69 12.52 -2.89
C GLN A 167 -16.82 13.10 -4.31
N MET A 168 -16.50 12.37 -5.37
CA MET A 168 -16.61 12.86 -6.74
C MET A 168 -18.05 12.80 -7.27
N VAL A 169 -18.59 13.95 -7.67
CA VAL A 169 -19.98 14.10 -8.12
C VAL A 169 -20.36 13.17 -9.30
N SER A 170 -19.50 13.07 -10.33
CA SER A 170 -19.85 12.36 -11.57
C SER A 170 -19.26 10.96 -11.69
N GLN A 171 -18.11 10.70 -11.06
CA GLN A 171 -17.39 9.43 -11.17
C GLN A 171 -17.40 8.63 -9.85
N GLY A 172 -17.85 9.24 -8.75
CA GLY A 172 -17.91 8.68 -7.40
C GLY A 172 -19.29 8.16 -6.99
N HIS A 173 -20.31 8.46 -7.79
CA HIS A 173 -21.69 8.12 -7.47
C HIS A 173 -21.92 6.61 -7.43
N GLY A 174 -22.59 6.12 -6.38
CA GLY A 174 -22.93 4.70 -6.21
C GLY A 174 -21.79 3.79 -5.71
N ILE A 175 -20.56 4.29 -5.66
CA ILE A 175 -19.38 3.48 -5.25
C ILE A 175 -19.41 3.09 -3.77
N GLU A 176 -20.13 3.86 -2.95
CA GLU A 176 -20.30 3.57 -1.51
C GLU A 176 -20.88 2.17 -1.27
N GLN A 177 -21.71 1.67 -2.19
CA GLN A 177 -22.35 0.37 -2.09
C GLN A 177 -21.35 -0.79 -2.21
N PHE A 178 -20.15 -0.52 -2.71
CA PHE A 178 -19.10 -1.51 -2.93
C PHE A 178 -17.95 -1.39 -1.94
N GLU A 179 -18.17 -0.75 -0.79
CA GLU A 179 -17.18 -0.72 0.28
C GLU A 179 -16.95 -2.14 0.83
N ASP A 180 -15.69 -2.58 0.81
CA ASP A 180 -15.24 -3.90 1.28
C ASP A 180 -15.97 -5.12 0.67
N ASP A 181 -16.53 -4.98 -0.52
CA ASP A 181 -17.16 -6.09 -1.23
C ASP A 181 -16.11 -7.17 -1.59
N THR A 182 -16.38 -8.39 -1.14
CA THR A 182 -15.48 -9.55 -1.31
C THR A 182 -15.47 -10.09 -2.74
N THR A 183 -16.52 -9.80 -3.52
CA THR A 183 -16.67 -10.22 -4.92
C THR A 183 -16.26 -9.14 -5.92
N SER A 184 -16.18 -7.89 -5.44
CA SER A 184 -15.78 -6.71 -6.20
C SER A 184 -14.38 -6.83 -6.80
N ASN A 185 -14.30 -6.74 -8.12
CA ASN A 185 -13.10 -6.88 -8.96
C ASN A 185 -12.17 -8.10 -8.70
N ALA A 186 -12.53 -8.98 -7.76
CA ALA A 186 -11.84 -10.22 -7.44
C ALA A 186 -11.89 -11.21 -8.61
N CYS A 187 -12.91 -11.09 -9.46
CA CYS A 187 -13.03 -11.81 -10.72
C CYS A 187 -11.86 -11.55 -11.69
N PHE A 188 -11.11 -10.44 -11.55
CA PHE A 188 -9.91 -10.20 -12.36
C PHE A 188 -8.75 -11.12 -11.99
N ILE A 189 -8.68 -11.60 -10.76
CA ILE A 189 -7.65 -12.55 -10.29
C ILE A 189 -7.90 -13.95 -10.89
N HIS A 190 -9.17 -14.27 -11.18
CA HIS A 190 -9.61 -15.56 -11.73
C HIS A 190 -9.92 -15.49 -13.24
N TYR A 191 -9.21 -14.66 -14.00
CA TYR A 191 -9.43 -14.34 -15.44
C TYR A 191 -9.43 -15.53 -16.43
N ARG A 192 -9.29 -16.79 -16.00
CA ARG A 192 -9.36 -17.95 -16.91
C ARG A 192 -10.79 -18.10 -17.48
N GLY A 193 -11.06 -17.43 -18.61
CA GLY A 193 -12.20 -17.74 -19.49
C GLY A 193 -13.17 -16.61 -19.84
N ILE A 194 -13.01 -15.38 -19.32
CA ILE A 194 -13.97 -14.29 -19.60
C ILE A 194 -13.54 -13.46 -20.82
N PRO A 195 -14.37 -13.35 -21.88
CA PRO A 195 -14.03 -12.60 -23.09
C PRO A 195 -13.99 -11.08 -22.83
N HIS A 196 -13.04 -10.40 -23.49
CA HIS A 196 -12.66 -9.01 -23.19
C HIS A 196 -13.82 -8.00 -23.19
N ARG A 197 -14.80 -8.20 -24.07
CA ARG A 197 -16.03 -7.39 -24.18
C ARG A 197 -16.92 -7.39 -22.92
N LYS A 198 -16.88 -8.46 -22.13
CA LYS A 198 -17.66 -8.58 -20.89
C LYS A 198 -17.02 -7.87 -19.69
N LEU A 199 -15.74 -7.49 -19.79
CA LEU A 199 -15.04 -6.79 -18.70
C LEU A 199 -15.35 -5.31 -18.69
N LEU A 200 -15.56 -4.70 -19.87
CA LEU A 200 -15.99 -3.32 -19.97
C LEU A 200 -17.36 -3.14 -19.32
N THR A 201 -18.26 -4.10 -19.48
CA THR A 201 -19.57 -4.11 -18.82
C THR A 201 -19.47 -4.29 -17.30
N VAL A 202 -18.50 -5.05 -16.80
CA VAL A 202 -18.23 -5.16 -15.35
C VAL A 202 -17.61 -3.88 -14.76
N LEU A 203 -16.85 -3.13 -15.56
CA LEU A 203 -16.28 -1.84 -15.17
C LEU A 203 -17.24 -0.65 -15.34
N GLN A 204 -18.33 -0.82 -16.10
CA GLN A 204 -19.32 0.23 -16.43
C GLN A 204 -20.64 0.15 -15.65
N LEU A 205 -20.73 -0.73 -14.63
CA LEU A 205 -21.90 -0.84 -13.75
C LEU A 205 -21.59 -0.34 -12.35
#